data_AF-A0A537JSR4-F1
#
_entry.id   AF-A0A537JSR4-F1
#
_cell.length_a   1.000
_cell.length_b   1.000
_cell.length_c   1.000
_cell.angle_alpha   90.00
_cell.angle_beta   90.00
_cell.angle_gamma   90.00
#
_symmetry.space_group_name_H-M   'P 1'
#
loop_
_entity.id
_entity.type
_entity.pdbx_description
1 polymer ?
#
loop_
_entity_poly.entity_id
_entity_poly.type
_entity_poly.pdbx_seq_one_letter_code
_entity_poly.pdbx_strand_id
1 'polypeptide(L)'
;MALYPTKLDFVEASFQIGNVYTSLLPEGYKSSHGIFYTSPDLAYRIIQMAEDAGIDWTSCRILDPACGGGAFLAPIALKIAAHLNSRDSEIILNHIENNLVGYEVDAFSAWLSQTFLEVALNKICKTENRKIKSVIK
;
A
#
# COMPACT_ATOMS: atom_id res chain seq x y z
N MET A 1 13.76 11.71 -9.06
CA MET A 1 14.77 10.97 -8.28
C MET A 1 14.66 9.53 -8.72
N ALA A 2 15.45 9.14 -9.72
CA ALA A 2 15.61 7.74 -10.07
C ALA A 2 16.36 7.11 -8.91
N LEU A 3 15.65 6.33 -8.08
CA LEU A 3 16.32 5.31 -7.30
C LEU A 3 17.09 4.45 -8.32
N TYR A 4 18.30 4.00 -7.96
CA TYR A 4 19.18 3.15 -8.77
C TYR A 4 18.39 2.13 -9.60
N PRO A 5 18.89 1.64 -10.76
CA PRO A 5 18.22 0.58 -11.51
C PRO A 5 18.26 -0.71 -10.68
N THR A 6 17.38 -0.79 -9.68
CA THR A 6 16.95 -2.02 -9.07
C THR A 6 16.27 -2.79 -10.18
N LYS A 7 16.59 -4.07 -10.35
CA LYS A 7 15.84 -4.96 -11.25
C LYS A 7 14.37 -5.08 -10.85
N LEU A 8 14.00 -4.58 -9.66
CA LEU A 8 12.69 -4.68 -9.04
C LEU A 8 11.98 -3.33 -9.13
N ASP A 9 10.69 -3.36 -9.45
CA ASP A 9 9.81 -2.20 -9.31
C ASP A 9 9.49 -1.90 -7.84
N PHE A 10 8.75 -0.82 -7.59
CA PHE A 10 8.41 -0.40 -6.23
C PHE A 10 7.67 -1.47 -5.43
N VAL A 11 6.68 -2.15 -6.02
CA VAL A 11 5.83 -3.11 -5.31
C VAL A 11 6.63 -4.38 -5.00
N GLU A 12 7.44 -4.84 -5.95
CA GLU A 12 8.34 -5.96 -5.75
C GLU A 12 9.41 -5.63 -4.68
N ALA A 13 9.99 -4.42 -4.70
CA ALA A 13 10.94 -4.00 -3.68
C ALA A 13 10.30 -3.96 -2.28
N SER A 14 9.10 -3.41 -2.15
CA SER A 14 8.33 -3.40 -0.89
C SER A 14 8.04 -4.81 -0.39
N PHE A 15 7.64 -5.73 -1.28
CA PHE A 15 7.43 -7.13 -0.93
C PHE A 15 8.70 -7.79 -0.39
N GLN A 16 9.86 -7.58 -1.03
CA GLN A 16 11.13 -8.14 -0.56
C GLN A 16 11.57 -7.56 0.79
N ILE A 17 11.39 -6.25 1.02
CA ILE A 17 11.65 -5.63 2.33
C ILE A 17 10.73 -6.27 3.40
N GLY A 18 9.46 -6.49 3.07
CA GLY A 18 8.54 -7.20 3.94
C GLY A 18 9.02 -8.62 4.27
N ASN A 19 9.48 -9.37 3.27
CA ASN A 19 10.03 -10.70 3.48
C ASN A 19 11.28 -10.71 4.37
N VAL A 20 12.15 -9.70 4.26
CA VAL A 20 13.28 -9.52 5.19
C VAL A 20 12.77 -9.38 6.61
N TYR A 21 11.79 -8.51 6.87
CA TYR A 21 11.20 -8.39 8.20
C TYR A 21 10.65 -9.73 8.68
N THR A 22 9.83 -10.41 7.86
CA THR A 22 9.29 -11.68 8.31
C THR A 22 10.42 -12.67 8.62
N SER A 23 11.49 -12.73 7.82
CA SER A 23 12.63 -13.65 8.01
C SER A 23 13.39 -13.46 9.32
N LEU A 24 13.31 -12.27 9.91
CA LEU A 24 13.95 -11.92 11.18
C LEU A 24 13.08 -12.26 12.40
N LEU A 25 11.81 -12.64 12.20
CA LEU A 25 10.92 -13.02 13.29
C LEU A 25 11.35 -14.36 13.91
N PRO A 26 11.13 -14.55 15.23
CA PRO A 26 11.43 -15.81 15.89
C PRO A 26 10.76 -17.00 15.21
N GLU A 27 11.40 -18.17 15.34
CA GLU A 27 10.84 -19.42 14.82
C GLU A 27 9.43 -19.66 15.39
N GLY A 28 8.51 -20.09 14.54
CA GLY A 28 7.11 -20.30 14.91
C GLY A 28 6.27 -19.04 15.11
N TYR A 29 6.87 -17.85 15.23
CA TYR A 29 6.13 -16.59 15.45
C TYR A 29 5.25 -16.22 14.26
N LYS A 30 5.78 -16.32 13.03
CA LYS A 30 5.00 -16.06 11.81
C LYS A 30 3.77 -16.95 11.70
N SER A 31 3.93 -18.24 11.97
CA SER A 31 2.84 -19.21 11.87
C SER A 31 1.77 -18.99 12.94
N SER A 32 2.16 -18.64 14.16
CA SER A 32 1.19 -18.39 15.24
C SER A 32 0.43 -17.08 15.08
N HIS A 33 0.96 -16.12 14.32
CA HIS A 33 0.36 -14.80 14.08
C HIS A 33 -0.10 -14.58 12.63
N GLY A 34 0.01 -15.59 11.75
CA GLY A 34 -0.43 -15.48 10.36
C GLY A 34 0.37 -14.51 9.49
N ILE A 35 1.64 -14.24 9.81
CA ILE A 35 2.47 -13.24 9.13
C ILE A 35 3.08 -13.83 7.84
N PHE A 36 2.24 -13.94 6.81
CA PHE A 36 2.62 -14.38 5.47
C PHE A 36 2.21 -13.32 4.46
N TYR A 37 3.19 -12.65 3.86
CA TYR A 37 2.91 -11.54 2.95
C TYR A 37 2.50 -12.05 1.57
N THR A 38 1.43 -11.45 1.05
CA THR A 38 0.88 -11.68 -0.29
C THR A 38 1.91 -11.27 -1.34
N SER A 39 2.18 -12.17 -2.31
CA SER A 39 3.06 -11.83 -3.43
C SER A 39 2.43 -10.76 -4.33
N PRO A 40 3.23 -9.93 -5.03
CA PRO A 40 2.72 -8.90 -5.93
C PRO A 40 1.77 -9.46 -7.00
N ASP A 41 2.09 -10.61 -7.60
CA ASP A 41 1.25 -11.24 -8.62
C ASP A 41 -0.15 -11.57 -8.11
N LEU A 42 -0.25 -12.07 -6.88
CA LEU A 42 -1.54 -12.40 -6.26
C LEU A 42 -2.31 -11.13 -5.90
N ALA A 43 -1.64 -10.13 -5.34
CA ALA A 43 -2.25 -8.84 -5.01
C ALA A 43 -2.81 -8.17 -6.27
N TYR A 44 -2.01 -8.10 -7.35
CA TYR A 44 -2.45 -7.54 -8.63
C TYR A 44 -3.58 -8.31 -9.26
N ARG A 45 -3.58 -9.66 -9.16
CA ARG A 45 -4.70 -10.45 -9.69
C ARG A 45 -6.02 -10.12 -8.97
N ILE A 46 -6.00 -9.98 -7.65
CA ILE A 46 -7.19 -9.63 -6.86
C ILE A 46 -7.66 -8.21 -7.20
N ILE A 47 -6.73 -7.26 -7.30
CA ILE A 47 -7.05 -5.88 -7.69
C ILE A 47 -7.67 -5.85 -9.09
N GLN A 48 -7.11 -6.60 -10.05
CA GLN A 48 -7.64 -6.70 -11.41
C GLN A 48 -9.05 -7.29 -11.41
N MET A 49 -9.33 -8.31 -10.59
CA MET A 49 -10.67 -8.86 -10.46
C MET A 49 -11.68 -7.84 -9.95
N ALA A 50 -11.26 -6.91 -9.07
CA ALA A 50 -12.12 -5.81 -8.64
C ALA A 50 -12.38 -4.79 -9.77
N GLU A 51 -11.38 -4.53 -10.63
CA GLU A 51 -11.57 -3.73 -11.85
C GLU A 51 -12.53 -4.38 -12.83
N ASP A 52 -12.35 -5.68 -13.08
CA ASP A 52 -13.20 -6.44 -13.99
C ASP A 52 -14.65 -6.51 -13.48
N ALA A 53 -14.84 -6.45 -12.15
CA ALA A 53 -16.13 -6.35 -11.50
C ALA A 53 -16.75 -4.93 -11.53
N GLY A 54 -16.03 -3.94 -12.06
CA GLY A 54 -16.53 -2.58 -12.29
C GLY A 54 -16.36 -1.61 -11.13
N ILE A 55 -15.33 -1.78 -10.29
CA ILE A 55 -15.01 -0.77 -9.26
C ILE A 55 -14.71 0.59 -9.90
N ASP A 56 -15.29 1.66 -9.35
CA ASP A 56 -14.95 3.03 -9.73
C ASP A 56 -13.91 3.61 -8.77
N TRP A 57 -12.65 3.71 -9.22
CA TRP A 57 -11.52 4.23 -8.45
C TRP A 57 -11.67 5.69 -8.00
N THR A 58 -12.61 6.44 -8.58
CA THR A 58 -12.86 7.85 -8.24
C THR A 58 -13.88 8.03 -7.12
N SER A 59 -14.58 6.97 -6.73
CA SER A 59 -15.63 7.00 -5.70
C SER A 59 -15.62 5.79 -4.74
N CYS A 60 -14.75 4.81 -4.98
CA CYS A 60 -14.69 3.59 -4.18
C CYS A 60 -14.30 3.84 -2.73
N ARG A 61 -14.75 2.95 -1.84
CA ARG A 61 -14.25 2.83 -0.46
C ARG A 61 -13.65 1.45 -0.27
N ILE A 62 -12.43 1.39 0.23
CA ILE A 62 -11.63 0.17 0.28
C ILE A 62 -11.16 -0.04 1.72
N LEU A 63 -11.33 -1.27 2.17
CA LEU A 63 -10.93 -1.75 3.48
C LEU A 63 -10.07 -2.99 3.33
N ASP A 64 -8.87 -2.96 3.87
CA ASP A 64 -8.02 -4.13 4.08
C ASP A 64 -7.98 -4.45 5.58
N PRO A 65 -8.72 -5.45 6.07
CA PRO A 65 -8.88 -5.71 7.49
C PRO A 65 -7.66 -6.40 8.15
N ALA A 66 -6.67 -6.81 7.38
CA ALA A 66 -5.45 -7.47 7.85
C ALA A 66 -4.30 -7.16 6.89
N CYS A 67 -3.91 -5.88 6.83
CA CYS A 67 -3.12 -5.38 5.71
C CYS A 67 -1.65 -5.84 5.71
N GLY A 68 -1.14 -6.37 6.83
CA GLY A 68 0.21 -6.88 6.96
C GLY A 68 1.24 -5.86 6.46
N GLY A 69 2.17 -6.32 5.62
CA GLY A 69 3.17 -5.48 4.96
C GLY A 69 2.65 -4.55 3.86
N GLY A 70 1.33 -4.37 3.72
CA GLY A 70 0.73 -3.37 2.82
C GLY A 70 0.63 -3.79 1.36
N ALA A 71 0.48 -5.09 1.08
CA ALA A 71 0.45 -5.62 -0.29
C ALA A 71 -0.65 -5.01 -1.17
N PHE A 72 -1.75 -4.56 -0.58
CA PHE A 72 -2.88 -3.96 -1.30
C PHE A 72 -2.89 -2.43 -1.25
N LEU A 73 -2.63 -1.83 -0.08
CA LEU A 73 -2.86 -0.40 0.16
C LEU A 73 -2.07 0.49 -0.80
N ALA A 74 -0.77 0.26 -0.96
CA ALA A 74 0.06 1.10 -1.83
C ALA A 74 -0.30 0.94 -3.33
N PRO A 75 -0.44 -0.28 -3.89
CA PRO A 75 -0.94 -0.46 -5.27
C PRO A 75 -2.31 0.17 -5.52
N ILE A 76 -3.24 0.04 -4.57
CA ILE A 76 -4.59 0.62 -4.68
C ILE A 76 -4.53 2.15 -4.65
N ALA A 77 -3.74 2.74 -3.75
CA ALA A 77 -3.55 4.18 -3.70
C ALA A 77 -2.98 4.74 -5.02
N LEU A 78 -2.06 4.01 -5.66
CA LEU A 78 -1.54 4.36 -6.98
C LEU A 78 -2.61 4.29 -8.07
N LYS A 79 -3.51 3.30 -8.03
CA LYS A 79 -4.66 3.23 -8.95
C LYS A 79 -5.64 4.38 -8.74
N ILE A 80 -5.99 4.69 -7.50
CA ILE A 80 -6.84 5.86 -7.17
C ILE A 80 -6.21 7.15 -7.71
N ALA A 81 -4.93 7.38 -7.42
CA ALA A 81 -4.21 8.56 -7.89
C ALA A 81 -4.18 8.68 -9.43
N ALA A 82 -4.01 7.56 -10.13
CA ALA A 82 -4.00 7.52 -11.59
C ALA A 82 -5.38 7.80 -12.21
N HIS A 83 -6.48 7.41 -11.56
CA HIS A 83 -7.84 7.58 -12.09
C HIS A 83 -8.47 8.92 -11.74
N LEU A 84 -8.14 9.51 -10.59
CA LEU A 84 -8.71 10.81 -10.18
C LEU A 84 -8.35 11.94 -11.14
N ASN A 85 -7.28 11.81 -11.96
CA ASN A 85 -6.86 12.77 -13.01
C ASN A 85 -6.89 14.25 -12.58
N SER A 86 -6.78 14.52 -11.28
CA SER A 86 -6.78 15.86 -10.71
C SER A 86 -5.39 16.46 -10.83
N ARG A 87 -5.30 17.73 -11.23
CA ARG A 87 -4.05 18.51 -11.14
C ARG A 87 -3.75 18.94 -9.71
N ASP A 88 -4.74 18.86 -8.83
CA ASP A 88 -4.64 19.20 -7.42
C ASP A 88 -4.26 17.93 -6.63
N SER A 89 -3.05 17.95 -6.06
CA SER A 89 -2.50 16.82 -5.31
C SER A 89 -3.15 16.69 -3.93
N GLU A 90 -3.67 17.78 -3.37
CA GLU A 90 -4.39 17.79 -2.10
C GLU A 90 -5.75 17.08 -2.23
N ILE A 91 -6.44 17.20 -3.36
CA ILE A 91 -7.67 16.43 -3.65
C ILE A 91 -7.36 14.92 -3.66
N ILE A 92 -6.25 14.52 -4.29
CA ILE A 92 -5.86 13.10 -4.38
C ILE A 92 -5.54 12.56 -2.98
N LEU A 93 -4.73 13.29 -2.20
CA LEU A 93 -4.38 12.88 -0.84
C LEU A 93 -5.62 12.78 0.05
N ASN A 94 -6.50 13.78 0.05
CA ASN A 94 -7.73 13.74 0.85
C ASN A 94 -8.67 12.61 0.40
N HIS A 95 -8.73 12.29 -0.89
CA HIS A 95 -9.52 11.17 -1.35
C HIS A 95 -8.98 9.85 -0.80
N ILE A 96 -7.66 9.62 -0.90
CA ILE A 96 -7.03 8.39 -0.37
C ILE A 96 -7.22 8.31 1.15
N GLU A 97 -6.97 9.39 1.89
CA GLU A 97 -7.09 9.44 3.36
C GLU A 97 -8.49 9.10 3.87
N ASN A 98 -9.54 9.43 3.11
CA ASN A 98 -10.93 9.22 3.52
C ASN A 98 -11.51 7.89 3.02
N ASN A 99 -10.93 7.29 1.98
CA ASN A 99 -11.55 6.17 1.28
C ASN A 99 -10.71 4.88 1.25
N LEU A 100 -9.45 4.93 1.67
CA LEU A 100 -8.60 3.76 1.81
C LEU A 100 -8.28 3.55 3.30
N VAL A 101 -8.58 2.37 3.84
CA VAL A 101 -8.31 2.03 5.24
C VAL A 101 -7.67 0.65 5.35
N GLY A 102 -6.62 0.54 6.17
CA GLY A 102 -6.03 -0.72 6.59
C GLY A 102 -6.23 -0.95 8.10
N TYR A 103 -6.31 -2.20 8.51
CA TYR A 103 -6.14 -2.60 9.91
C TYR A 103 -4.99 -3.59 10.02
N GLU A 104 -4.16 -3.43 11.04
CA GLU A 104 -3.09 -4.38 11.34
C GLU A 104 -2.80 -4.41 12.84
N VAL A 105 -2.71 -5.63 13.39
CA VAL A 105 -2.48 -5.85 14.82
C VAL A 105 -1.00 -5.75 15.18
N ASP A 106 -0.11 -6.12 14.27
CA ASP A 106 1.33 -5.98 14.46
C ASP A 106 1.80 -4.55 14.14
N ALA A 107 2.25 -3.84 15.17
CA ALA A 107 2.63 -2.43 15.05
C ALA A 107 3.77 -2.19 14.05
N PHE A 108 4.69 -3.14 13.87
CA PHE A 108 5.77 -2.99 12.91
C PHE A 108 5.28 -3.14 11.46
N SER A 109 4.42 -4.13 11.20
CA SER A 109 3.77 -4.36 9.91
C SER A 109 2.88 -3.20 9.53
N ALA A 110 2.11 -2.66 10.48
CA ALA A 110 1.32 -1.45 10.31
C ALA A 110 2.20 -0.25 9.91
N TRP A 111 3.31 -0.03 10.62
CA TRP A 111 4.27 1.02 10.28
C TRP A 111 4.91 0.80 8.90
N LEU A 112 5.25 -0.44 8.56
CA LEU A 112 5.87 -0.80 7.29
C LEU A 112 4.92 -0.51 6.11
N SER A 113 3.65 -0.92 6.26
CA SER A 113 2.57 -0.66 5.30
C SER A 113 2.34 0.84 5.08
N GLN A 114 2.29 1.63 6.16
CA GLN A 114 2.15 3.09 6.08
C GLN A 114 3.36 3.73 5.40
N THR A 115 4.57 3.23 5.70
CA THR A 115 5.81 3.72 5.10
C THR A 115 5.84 3.45 3.59
N PHE A 116 5.43 2.27 3.14
CA PHE A 116 5.34 1.99 1.71
C PHE A 116 4.30 2.86 1.02
N LEU A 117 3.16 3.13 1.65
CA LEU A 117 2.18 4.07 1.14
C LEU A 117 2.76 5.48 0.98
N GLU A 118 3.47 5.99 1.99
CA GLU A 118 4.17 7.28 1.93
C GLU A 118 5.19 7.33 0.77
N VAL A 119 5.94 6.24 0.56
CA VAL A 119 6.92 6.14 -0.53
C VAL A 119 6.23 6.11 -1.89
N ALA A 120 5.14 5.36 -2.04
CA ALA A 120 4.35 5.28 -3.27
C ALA A 120 3.82 6.65 -3.69
N LEU A 121 3.34 7.43 -2.70
CA LEU A 121 2.73 8.74 -2.92
C LEU A 121 3.72 9.91 -2.80
N ASN A 122 5.02 9.64 -2.63
CA ASN A 122 6.04 10.65 -2.35
C ASN A 122 6.04 11.84 -3.32
N LYS A 123 5.77 11.60 -4.61
CA LYS A 123 5.66 12.69 -5.61
C LYS A 123 4.50 13.65 -5.31
N ILE A 124 3.34 13.10 -4.96
CA ILE A 124 2.11 13.84 -4.64
C ILE A 124 2.30 14.57 -3.30
N CYS A 125 2.80 13.88 -2.28
CA CYS A 125 3.15 14.43 -0.98
C CYS A 125 4.12 15.62 -1.07
N LYS A 126 5.13 15.53 -1.95
CA LYS A 126 6.10 16.62 -2.16
C LYS A 126 5.50 17.87 -2.79
N THR A 127 4.53 17.72 -3.69
CA THR A 127 3.84 18.87 -4.30
C THR A 127 3.10 19.69 -3.24
N GLU A 128 2.46 19.03 -2.27
CA GLU A 128 1.71 19.68 -1.18
C GLU A 128 2.56 19.98 0.06
N ASN A 129 3.87 19.71 0.02
CA ASN A 129 4.79 19.87 1.16
C ASN A 129 4.27 19.23 2.47
N ARG A 130 3.61 18.07 2.37
CA ARG A 130 3.09 17.32 3.53
C ARG A 130 3.15 15.82 3.33
N LYS A 131 3.01 15.08 4.41
CA LYS A 131 2.80 13.62 4.37
C LYS A 131 1.32 13.30 4.27
N ILE A 132 1.01 12.13 3.71
CA ILE A 132 -0.32 11.53 3.85
C ILE A 132 -0.57 11.19 5.33
N LYS A 133 -1.81 11.39 5.81
CA LYS A 133 -2.21 10.96 7.15
C LYS A 133 -2.17 9.43 7.25
N SER A 134 -2.11 8.91 8.48
CA SER A 134 -2.18 7.46 8.69
C SER A 134 -3.52 6.94 8.19
N VAL A 135 -3.49 5.95 7.30
CA VAL A 135 -4.69 5.23 6.84
C VAL A 135 -4.79 3.84 7.43
N ILE A 136 -3.75 3.40 8.14
CA ILE A 136 -3.72 2.14 8.88
C ILE A 136 -4.07 2.42 10.35
N LYS A 137 -4.92 1.55 10.90
CA LYS A 137 -5.46 1.61 12.26
C LYS A 137 -5.13 0.36 13.06
#